data_AF-A0A7C4YTC2-F1
#
_entry.id   AF-A0A7C4YTC2-F1
#
_cell.length_a   1.000
_cell.length_b   1.000
_cell.length_c   1.000
_cell.angle_alpha   90.00
_cell.angle_beta   90.00
_cell.angle_gamma   90.00
#
_symmetry.space_group_name_H-M   'P 1'
#
loop_
_entity.id
_entity.type
_entity.pdbx_description
1 polymer ?
#
loop_
_entity_poly.entity_id
_entity_poly.type
_entity_poly.pdbx_seq_one_letter_code
_entity_poly.pdbx_strand_id
1 'polypeptide(L)' 'MGKGDRKTRRGKIWRGTFGKYRPKKKKKKET' A
#
# COMPACT_ATOMS: atom_id res chain seq x y z
N MET A 1 14.55 2.35 3.24
CA MET A 1 13.41 2.95 2.49
C MET A 1 12.85 4.12 3.29
N GLY A 2 12.94 5.33 2.75
CA GLY A 2 12.44 6.55 3.40
C GLY A 2 10.94 6.73 3.27
N LYS A 3 10.35 7.62 4.09
CA LYS A 3 8.92 7.97 4.02
C LYS A 3 8.53 8.66 2.70
N GLY A 4 9.49 9.31 2.03
CA GLY A 4 9.26 10.00 0.75
C GLY A 4 9.09 9.08 -0.47
N ASP A 5 9.57 7.84 -0.37
CA ASP A 5 9.68 6.92 -1.51
C ASP A 5 8.33 6.27 -1.89
N ARG A 6 7.77 6.72 -3.02
CA ARG A 6 6.47 6.26 -3.54
C ARG A 6 6.46 4.80 -4.01
N LYS A 7 7.62 4.20 -4.31
CA LYS A 7 7.76 2.83 -4.81
C LYS A 7 7.94 1.80 -3.69
N THR A 8 7.74 2.20 -2.44
CA THR A 8 7.88 1.32 -1.28
C THR A 8 6.59 1.22 -0.49
N ARG A 9 6.45 0.12 0.28
CA ARG A 9 5.33 -0.03 1.22
C ARG A 9 5.31 1.10 2.25
N ARG A 10 6.48 1.48 2.79
CA ARG A 10 6.61 2.52 3.82
C ARG A 10 6.21 3.91 3.32
N GLY A 11 6.65 4.33 2.13
CA GLY A 11 6.24 5.62 1.60
C GLY A 11 4.78 5.66 1.16
N LYS A 12 4.22 4.53 0.70
CA LYS A 12 2.78 4.41 0.47
C LYS A 12 1.96 4.48 1.76
N ILE A 13 2.45 3.90 2.87
CA ILE A 13 1.84 4.06 4.20
C ILE A 13 1.86 5.53 4.62
N TRP A 14 3.02 6.19 4.57
CA TRP A 14 3.16 7.58 4.99
C TRP A 14 2.29 8.55 4.16
N ARG A 15 2.19 8.33 2.85
CA ARG A 15 1.32 9.10 1.96
C ARG A 15 -0.17 8.70 2.01
N GLY A 16 -0.53 7.63 2.73
CA GLY A 16 -1.91 7.12 2.77
C GLY A 16 -2.42 6.49 1.47
N THR A 17 -1.55 6.24 0.47
CA THR A 17 -1.95 5.72 -0.85
C THR A 17 -1.80 4.21 -0.96
N PHE A 18 -2.41 3.61 -1.98
CA PHE A 18 -2.31 2.18 -2.29
C PHE A 18 -1.57 1.95 -3.62
N GLY A 19 -1.30 0.70 -3.98
CA GLY A 19 -0.72 0.31 -5.28
C GLY A 19 0.06 -1.01 -5.18
N LYS A 20 0.87 -1.34 -6.18
CA LYS A 20 1.63 -2.61 -6.24
C LYS A 20 2.33 -2.99 -4.92
N TYR A 21 2.98 -2.01 -4.28
CA TYR A 21 3.75 -2.22 -3.04
C TYR A 21 2.94 -2.06 -1.74
N ARG A 22 1.69 -1.57 -1.80
CA ARG A 22 0.74 -1.53 -0.67
C ARG A 22 -0.68 -1.82 -1.22
N PRO A 23 -0.99 -3.08 -1.53
CA PRO A 23 -2.31 -3.44 -2.06
C PRO A 23 -3.39 -3.26 -0.98
N LYS A 24 -4.62 -2.98 -1.40
CA LYS A 24 -5.78 -3.05 -0.51
C LYS A 24 -6.00 -4.51 -0.11
N LYS A 25 -6.47 -4.76 1.12
CA LYS A 25 -6.94 -6.09 1.50
C LYS A 25 -7.99 -6.53 0.46
N LYS A 26 -7.79 -7.70 -0.15
CA LYS A 26 -8.80 -8.29 -1.02
C LYS A 26 -10.03 -8.55 -0.15
N LYS A 27 -11.21 -8.06 -0.57
CA LYS A 27 -12.46 -8.46 0.08
C LYS A 27 -12.51 -9.98 0.00
N LYS A 28 -12.72 -10.65 1.14
CA LYS A 28 -13.02 -12.08 1.11
C LYS A 28 -14.28 -12.22 0.25
N LYS A 29 -14.23 -13.05 -0.79
CA LYS A 29 -15.47 -13.42 -1.48
C LYS A 29 -16.29 -14.17 -0.43
N GLU A 30 -17.41 -13.60 -0.05
CA GLU A 30 -18.42 -14.33 0.71
C GLU A 30 -18.92 -15.43 -0.24
N THR A 31 -18.62 -16.67 0.12
CA THR A 31 -19.14 -17.90 -0.50
C THR A 31 -20.36 -18.35 0.27
#